data_AF-A0A0L0FST6-F1
#
_entry.id   AF-A0A0L0FST6-F1
#
_cell.length_a   1.000
_cell.length_b   1.000
_cell.length_c   1.000
_cell.angle_alpha   90.00
_cell.angle_beta   90.00
_cell.angle_gamma   90.00
#
_symmetry.space_group_name_H-M   'P 1'
#
loop_
_entity.id
_entity.type
_entity.pdbx_description
1 polymer ?
#
loop_
_entity_poly.entity_id
_entity_poly.type
_entity_poly.pdbx_seq_one_letter_code
_entity_poly.pdbx_strand_id
1 'polypeptide(L)'
;MPPKKSTLEHFFKAPPSKRTRNAASPSSPSTTTKSSTDSLVPSSHPTYQFAIPQLPNSITESLEHAIPSLDNGKRVDDQPHLDLVHFHRYLPRGIEASIFDFLRENLFFYRVQYAKKFGNKEMQINTPRYTTVFGVDESSFFNAQPGSDSGPNVCVECMGTGACNHGVDTRTTQVIFDSKSKCPVPKDRYSCRPRPIPDGLMFLKKMTEASTAQTYNFCLVNYYADGNDSISYHSDDERFLGANPAIASFSLGTNRDFLMKHKPDKKKPAKTENVLKDKPLKLTLDSGDMLLMRGAKKAKWLHSIPKRKGGESGNGRINITFRKAMVPGGTENYYKYNVGEGGTFKWSRKDKNMIPWTS
;
A
#
# COMPACT_ATOMS: atom_id res chain seq x y z
N MET A 1 -59.25 52.31 1.39
CA MET A 1 -59.29 50.95 0.84
C MET A 1 -58.38 50.05 1.66
N PRO A 2 -58.90 49.01 2.33
CA PRO A 2 -58.15 48.14 3.25
C PRO A 2 -57.55 46.90 2.54
N PRO A 3 -56.61 46.18 3.18
CA PRO A 3 -55.89 45.03 2.61
C PRO A 3 -56.59 43.68 2.88
N LYS A 4 -56.37 42.66 2.02
CA LYS A 4 -56.73 41.23 2.24
C LYS A 4 -55.60 40.35 1.64
N LYS A 5 -54.78 39.62 2.43
CA LYS A 5 -54.94 38.30 3.09
C LYS A 5 -54.95 37.06 2.16
N SER A 6 -53.81 36.35 2.15
CA SER A 6 -53.54 34.90 2.36
C SER A 6 -54.62 33.79 2.15
N THR A 7 -54.21 32.70 1.46
CA THR A 7 -54.42 31.25 1.79
C THR A 7 -53.57 30.38 0.83
N LEU A 8 -52.50 29.69 1.24
CA LEU A 8 -52.38 28.35 1.86
C LEU A 8 -53.12 27.19 1.15
N GLU A 9 -52.32 26.26 0.62
CA GLU A 9 -52.46 24.82 0.46
C GLU A 9 -53.84 24.16 0.26
N HIS A 10 -53.96 23.43 -0.86
CA HIS A 10 -54.77 22.21 -0.92
C HIS A 10 -53.99 21.05 -1.56
N PHE A 11 -53.42 20.22 -0.67
CA PHE A 11 -53.59 18.77 -0.59
C PHE A 11 -53.45 17.89 -1.86
N PHE A 12 -52.36 17.11 -1.85
CA PHE A 12 -52.19 15.72 -2.33
C PHE A 12 -53.37 15.05 -3.05
N LYS A 13 -53.11 14.55 -4.27
CA LYS A 13 -53.83 13.37 -4.81
C LYS A 13 -52.93 12.55 -5.74
N ALA A 14 -52.75 11.27 -5.40
CA ALA A 14 -52.03 10.27 -6.18
C ALA A 14 -52.83 9.84 -7.44
N PRO A 15 -52.18 9.47 -8.55
CA PRO A 15 -52.88 8.90 -9.70
C PRO A 15 -53.17 7.39 -9.52
N PRO A 16 -54.29 6.89 -10.05
CA PRO A 16 -54.79 5.53 -9.79
C PRO A 16 -54.17 4.46 -10.70
N SER A 17 -54.08 3.25 -10.17
CA SER A 17 -53.74 2.01 -10.89
C SER A 17 -54.88 1.54 -11.81
N LYS A 18 -54.55 1.06 -13.01
CA LYS A 18 -55.41 0.11 -13.77
C LYS A 18 -54.58 -0.99 -14.44
N ARG A 19 -55.07 -2.23 -14.29
CA ARG A 19 -54.52 -3.50 -14.75
C ARG A 19 -55.12 -3.92 -16.11
N THR A 20 -54.25 -4.36 -17.02
CA THR A 20 -54.33 -5.45 -18.03
C THR A 20 -55.48 -5.59 -19.05
N ARG A 21 -55.11 -5.77 -20.34
CA ARG A 21 -55.47 -6.94 -21.18
C ARG A 21 -54.50 -7.14 -22.37
N ASN A 22 -54.36 -8.41 -22.76
CA ASN A 22 -53.31 -9.05 -23.58
C ASN A 22 -53.54 -9.03 -25.11
N ALA A 23 -52.44 -9.11 -25.90
CA ALA A 23 -52.21 -9.87 -27.17
C ALA A 23 -51.10 -9.17 -27.99
N ALA A 24 -50.15 -9.76 -28.72
CA ALA A 24 -49.61 -11.10 -28.92
C ALA A 24 -48.17 -10.93 -29.48
N SER A 25 -47.31 -11.92 -29.28
CA SER A 25 -45.83 -11.95 -29.47
C SER A 25 -45.32 -11.75 -30.92
N PRO A 26 -44.01 -11.49 -31.12
CA PRO A 26 -43.09 -12.61 -31.34
C PRO A 26 -41.68 -12.51 -30.70
N SER A 27 -41.18 -13.69 -30.31
CA SER A 27 -39.78 -14.18 -30.24
C SER A 27 -38.68 -13.39 -29.51
N SER A 28 -38.19 -14.03 -28.44
CA SER A 28 -36.97 -13.78 -27.67
C SER A 28 -35.69 -13.68 -28.53
N PRO A 29 -34.65 -13.01 -28.00
CA PRO A 29 -33.62 -13.79 -27.31
C PRO A 29 -33.39 -13.29 -25.89
N SER A 30 -33.42 -14.24 -24.95
CA SER A 30 -32.96 -14.07 -23.58
C SER A 30 -31.46 -13.82 -23.57
N THR A 31 -31.02 -12.57 -23.50
CA THR A 31 -29.67 -12.27 -23.01
C THR A 31 -29.72 -12.33 -21.49
N THR A 32 -29.65 -13.55 -20.97
CA THR A 32 -29.28 -13.80 -19.58
C THR A 32 -27.87 -13.26 -19.42
N THR A 33 -27.73 -12.03 -18.92
CA THR A 33 -26.44 -11.53 -18.44
C THR A 33 -26.07 -12.43 -17.27
N LYS A 34 -25.29 -13.48 -17.55
CA LYS A 34 -24.55 -14.22 -16.55
C LYS A 34 -23.63 -13.20 -15.90
N SER A 35 -24.06 -12.65 -14.77
CA SER A 35 -23.16 -12.15 -13.75
C SER A 35 -22.29 -13.33 -13.35
N SER A 36 -21.15 -13.49 -14.01
CA SER A 36 -20.05 -14.29 -13.50
C SER A 36 -19.55 -13.60 -12.23
N THR A 37 -20.21 -13.87 -11.11
CA THR A 37 -19.53 -13.84 -9.82
C THR A 37 -18.52 -14.96 -9.84
N ASP A 38 -17.39 -14.72 -10.51
CA ASP A 38 -16.20 -15.50 -10.29
C ASP A 38 -15.89 -15.32 -8.81
N SER A 39 -15.94 -16.42 -8.08
CA SER A 39 -15.75 -16.43 -6.64
C SER A 39 -14.27 -16.17 -6.40
N LEU A 40 -13.87 -14.90 -6.42
CA LEU A 40 -12.50 -14.47 -6.24
C LEU A 40 -11.99 -15.00 -4.88
N VAL A 41 -11.19 -16.05 -4.93
CA VAL A 41 -10.64 -16.71 -3.75
C VAL A 41 -9.75 -15.68 -3.03
N PRO A 42 -9.97 -15.42 -1.71
CA PRO A 42 -9.10 -14.54 -0.95
C PRO A 42 -7.64 -14.95 -1.06
N SER A 43 -6.74 -13.97 -1.13
CA SER A 43 -5.31 -14.20 -1.03
C SER A 43 -5.02 -14.82 0.34
N SER A 44 -4.72 -16.12 0.35
CA SER A 44 -4.38 -16.87 1.55
C SER A 44 -2.99 -17.46 1.40
N HIS A 45 -2.18 -17.30 2.44
CA HIS A 45 -0.81 -17.81 2.51
C HIS A 45 -0.51 -18.14 3.98
N PRO A 46 0.24 -19.20 4.33
CA PRO A 46 0.51 -19.57 5.72
C PRO A 46 1.24 -18.50 6.54
N THR A 47 1.94 -17.58 5.86
CA THR A 47 2.60 -16.45 6.51
C THR A 47 1.71 -15.21 6.61
N TYR A 48 0.49 -15.26 6.07
CA TYR A 48 -0.57 -14.33 6.44
C TYR A 48 -1.20 -14.81 7.74
N GLN A 49 -1.38 -13.87 8.68
CA GLN A 49 -2.08 -14.19 9.91
C GLN A 49 -3.59 -14.33 9.69
N PHE A 50 -4.11 -13.64 8.69
CA PHE A 50 -5.51 -13.67 8.27
C PHE A 50 -5.56 -13.61 6.74
N ALA A 51 -6.52 -14.31 6.13
CA ALA A 51 -6.73 -14.23 4.68
C ALA A 51 -7.09 -12.78 4.28
N ILE A 52 -6.55 -12.32 3.15
CA ILE A 52 -6.80 -10.98 2.62
C ILE A 52 -7.69 -11.14 1.39
N PRO A 53 -8.94 -10.64 1.40
CA PRO A 53 -9.81 -10.65 0.23
C PRO A 53 -9.18 -10.00 -1.00
N GLN A 54 -9.71 -10.35 -2.17
CA GLN A 54 -9.40 -9.69 -3.43
C GLN A 54 -10.05 -8.32 -3.49
N LEU A 55 -9.47 -7.40 -4.28
CA LEU A 55 -10.15 -6.14 -4.59
C LEU A 55 -11.47 -6.46 -5.31
N PRO A 56 -12.58 -5.77 -4.97
CA PRO A 56 -13.82 -5.89 -5.72
C PRO A 56 -13.63 -5.56 -7.21
N ASN A 57 -14.33 -6.28 -8.09
CA ASN A 57 -14.26 -6.06 -9.55
C ASN A 57 -14.52 -4.60 -9.94
N SER A 58 -15.43 -3.92 -9.25
CA SER A 58 -15.72 -2.51 -9.49
C SER A 58 -14.50 -1.60 -9.29
N ILE A 59 -13.60 -1.94 -8.37
CA ILE A 59 -12.34 -1.21 -8.17
C ILE A 59 -11.34 -1.60 -9.26
N THR A 60 -11.17 -2.89 -9.55
CA THR A 60 -10.17 -3.35 -10.53
C THR A 60 -10.48 -2.86 -11.94
N GLU A 61 -11.72 -3.02 -12.41
CA GLU A 61 -12.18 -2.52 -13.72
C GLU A 61 -11.97 -1.01 -13.84
N SER A 62 -12.33 -0.25 -12.80
CA SER A 62 -12.13 1.20 -12.79
C SER A 62 -10.66 1.60 -12.88
N LEU A 63 -9.77 0.87 -12.21
CA LEU A 63 -8.34 1.14 -12.27
C LEU A 63 -7.72 0.74 -13.62
N GLU A 64 -8.18 -0.34 -14.23
CA GLU A 64 -7.73 -0.77 -15.57
C GLU A 64 -8.07 0.26 -16.65
N HIS A 65 -9.26 0.84 -16.58
CA HIS A 65 -9.69 1.90 -17.50
C HIS A 65 -9.04 3.25 -17.21
N ALA A 66 -8.54 3.45 -16.00
CA ALA A 66 -8.03 4.72 -15.54
C ALA A 66 -6.52 4.88 -15.70
N ILE A 67 -5.89 4.20 -16.67
CA ILE A 67 -4.44 4.26 -16.95
C ILE A 67 -3.95 5.69 -16.70
N PRO A 68 -3.21 5.94 -15.60
CA PRO A 68 -2.85 7.29 -15.23
C PRO A 68 -1.98 7.86 -16.33
N SER A 69 -2.34 9.02 -16.86
CA SER A 69 -1.47 9.70 -17.82
C SER A 69 -0.11 9.94 -17.16
N LEU A 70 0.92 9.28 -17.70
CA LEU A 70 2.33 9.45 -17.34
C LEU A 70 2.77 10.93 -17.37
N ASP A 71 2.09 11.76 -18.16
CA ASP A 71 2.40 13.18 -18.38
C ASP A 71 2.01 14.10 -17.21
N ASN A 72 1.33 13.59 -16.18
CA ASN A 72 0.86 14.41 -15.05
C ASN A 72 1.84 14.48 -13.86
N GLY A 73 3.01 13.86 -13.97
CA GLY A 73 4.03 13.89 -12.93
C GLY A 73 4.74 15.25 -12.86
N LYS A 74 4.50 16.03 -11.80
CA LYS A 74 5.23 17.27 -11.56
C LYS A 74 6.56 16.98 -10.87
N ARG A 75 7.68 17.29 -11.52
CA ARG A 75 9.00 17.23 -10.88
C ARG A 75 9.10 18.25 -9.75
N VAL A 76 9.70 17.81 -8.64
CA VAL A 76 10.09 18.67 -7.52
C VAL A 76 11.59 18.45 -7.30
N ASP A 77 12.38 19.24 -8.02
CA ASP A 77 13.85 19.21 -8.10
C ASP A 77 14.46 20.62 -7.93
N ASP A 78 13.69 21.54 -7.35
CA ASP A 78 14.07 22.93 -7.07
C ASP A 78 15.09 23.07 -5.93
N GLN A 79 15.43 21.96 -5.27
CA GLN A 79 16.45 21.89 -4.23
C GLN A 79 17.61 20.98 -4.65
N PRO A 80 18.86 21.31 -4.25
CA PRO A 80 20.00 20.46 -4.52
C PRO A 80 19.75 19.03 -4.03
N HIS A 81 20.05 18.08 -4.89
CA HIS A 81 19.99 16.66 -4.57
C HIS A 81 18.59 16.06 -4.38
N LEU A 82 17.53 16.84 -4.61
CA LEU A 82 16.16 16.38 -4.57
C LEU A 82 15.75 15.86 -5.97
N ASP A 83 15.24 14.62 -6.06
CA ASP A 83 14.63 14.06 -7.27
C ASP A 83 13.32 13.39 -6.87
N LEU A 84 12.28 14.21 -6.92
CA LEU A 84 10.91 13.80 -6.66
C LEU A 84 10.07 14.00 -7.91
N VAL A 85 9.09 13.14 -8.10
CA VAL A 85 7.99 13.35 -9.02
C VAL A 85 6.70 13.17 -8.25
N HIS A 86 5.90 14.23 -8.18
CA HIS A 86 4.58 14.21 -7.54
C HIS A 86 3.50 14.08 -8.61
N PHE A 87 2.80 12.95 -8.58
CA PHE A 87 1.64 12.69 -9.41
C PHE A 87 0.40 13.04 -8.59
N HIS A 88 -0.17 14.22 -8.83
CA HIS A 88 -1.40 14.62 -8.17
C HIS A 88 -2.57 13.81 -8.75
N ARG A 89 -3.38 13.19 -7.88
CA ARG A 89 -4.50 12.29 -8.28
C ARG A 89 -4.07 11.23 -9.28
N TYR A 90 -2.99 10.53 -8.94
CA TYR A 90 -2.57 9.35 -9.68
C TYR A 90 -3.66 8.28 -9.70
N LEU A 91 -4.40 8.14 -8.61
CA LEU A 91 -5.65 7.38 -8.57
C LEU A 91 -6.85 8.31 -8.85
N PRO A 92 -7.82 7.89 -9.68
CA PRO A 92 -9.01 8.68 -9.96
C PRO A 92 -9.85 8.93 -8.72
N ARG A 93 -10.56 10.07 -8.72
CA ARG A 93 -11.53 10.42 -7.68
C ARG A 93 -12.65 9.38 -7.56
N GLY A 94 -13.07 9.12 -6.33
CA GLY A 94 -14.02 8.06 -5.97
C GLY A 94 -13.34 6.73 -5.69
N ILE A 95 -12.43 6.28 -6.58
CA ILE A 95 -11.78 4.98 -6.47
C ILE A 95 -10.75 4.95 -5.33
N GLU A 96 -10.01 6.04 -5.13
CA GLU A 96 -9.08 6.18 -4.01
C GLU A 96 -9.76 5.99 -2.65
N ALA A 97 -11.00 6.45 -2.50
CA ALA A 97 -11.77 6.27 -1.27
C ALA A 97 -12.19 4.81 -1.07
N SER A 98 -12.63 4.13 -2.14
CA SER A 98 -12.97 2.70 -2.08
C SER A 98 -11.74 1.82 -1.76
N ILE A 99 -10.58 2.14 -2.34
CA ILE A 99 -9.32 1.44 -2.02
C ILE A 99 -8.93 1.70 -0.56
N PHE A 100 -9.06 2.95 -0.07
CA PHE A 100 -8.78 3.27 1.33
C PHE A 100 -9.63 2.42 2.29
N ASP A 101 -10.94 2.40 2.10
CA ASP A 101 -11.85 1.64 2.97
C ASP A 101 -11.58 0.14 2.89
N PHE A 102 -11.39 -0.39 1.68
CA PHE A 102 -11.08 -1.80 1.47
C PHE A 102 -9.79 -2.19 2.20
N LEU A 103 -8.69 -1.48 1.98
CA LEU A 103 -7.40 -1.81 2.61
C LEU A 103 -7.44 -1.62 4.12
N ARG A 104 -8.12 -0.58 4.61
CA ARG A 104 -8.27 -0.32 6.05
C ARG A 104 -8.98 -1.47 6.75
N GLU A 105 -10.02 -2.02 6.13
CA GLU A 105 -10.86 -3.08 6.71
C GLU A 105 -10.28 -4.48 6.59
N ASN A 106 -9.51 -4.72 5.52
CA ASN A 106 -9.10 -6.07 5.15
C ASN A 106 -7.62 -6.37 5.40
N LEU A 107 -6.79 -5.36 5.64
CA LEU A 107 -5.40 -5.59 6.05
C LEU A 107 -5.32 -5.76 7.57
N PHE A 108 -4.43 -6.65 7.98
CA PHE A 108 -3.98 -6.76 9.35
C PHE A 108 -2.72 -5.92 9.55
N PHE A 109 -2.67 -5.21 10.68
CA PHE A 109 -1.60 -4.27 11.00
C PHE A 109 -0.95 -4.59 12.34
N TYR A 110 0.26 -4.11 12.53
CA TYR A 110 1.02 -4.21 13.77
C TYR A 110 1.20 -2.82 14.37
N ARG A 111 1.13 -2.73 15.69
CA ARG A 111 1.66 -1.58 16.42
C ARG A 111 3.04 -1.98 16.92
N VAL A 112 4.03 -1.73 16.07
CA VAL A 112 5.37 -2.31 16.18
C VAL A 112 6.04 -1.86 17.46
N GLN A 113 6.57 -2.85 18.18
CA GLN A 113 7.45 -2.67 19.32
C GLN A 113 8.79 -3.31 18.97
N TYR A 114 9.88 -2.59 19.20
CA TYR A 114 11.21 -3.14 19.04
C TYR A 114 12.21 -2.44 19.96
N ALA A 115 13.19 -3.21 20.42
CA ALA A 115 14.32 -2.69 21.16
C ALA A 115 15.37 -2.12 20.20
N LYS A 116 15.87 -0.92 20.50
CA LYS A 116 17.00 -0.32 19.79
C LYS A 116 18.10 0.02 20.77
N LYS A 117 19.29 -0.52 20.51
CA LYS A 117 20.51 -0.23 21.29
C LYS A 117 21.15 1.07 20.82
N PHE A 118 21.47 1.93 21.78
CA PHE A 118 22.21 3.17 21.63
C PHE A 118 23.42 3.11 22.57
N GLY A 119 24.53 2.57 22.06
CA GLY A 119 25.68 2.20 22.89
C GLY A 119 25.28 1.13 23.92
N ASN A 120 25.49 1.42 25.20
CA ASN A 120 25.17 0.51 26.30
C ASN A 120 23.71 0.61 26.79
N LYS A 121 22.90 1.52 26.22
CA LYS A 121 21.49 1.70 26.60
C LYS A 121 20.57 1.07 25.57
N GLU A 122 19.57 0.34 26.04
CA GLU A 122 18.50 -0.19 25.20
C GLU A 122 17.23 0.63 25.42
N MET A 123 16.62 1.10 24.33
CA MET A 123 15.37 1.85 24.37
C MET A 123 14.29 1.07 23.63
N GLN A 124 13.15 0.88 24.29
CA GLN A 124 11.96 0.32 23.67
C GLN A 124 11.27 1.39 22.82
N ILE A 125 11.04 1.09 21.55
CA ILE A 125 10.41 1.99 20.60
C ILE A 125 9.04 1.42 20.23
N ASN A 126 8.01 2.24 20.44
CA ASN A 126 6.66 2.00 19.94
C ASN A 126 6.42 2.89 18.73
N THR A 127 6.10 2.30 17.58
CA THR A 127 5.81 3.11 16.38
C THR A 127 4.50 3.87 16.58
N PRO A 128 4.47 5.21 16.40
CA PRO A 128 3.26 6.01 16.56
C PRO A 128 2.43 5.95 15.27
N ARG A 129 2.19 4.74 14.77
CA ARG A 129 1.37 4.38 13.61
C ARG A 129 1.29 2.85 13.52
N TYR A 130 0.31 2.37 12.76
CA TYR A 130 0.14 0.96 12.42
C TYR A 130 0.88 0.63 11.13
N THR A 131 1.49 -0.54 11.03
CA THR A 131 2.23 -0.95 9.82
C THR A 131 1.94 -2.39 9.43
N THR A 132 2.08 -2.70 8.15
CA THR A 132 2.13 -4.06 7.64
C THR A 132 3.02 -4.09 6.41
N VAL A 133 3.85 -5.12 6.26
CA VAL A 133 4.83 -5.23 5.17
C VAL A 133 4.68 -6.54 4.40
N PHE A 134 4.89 -6.53 3.10
CA PHE A 134 4.84 -7.72 2.25
C PHE A 134 6.02 -7.70 1.28
N GLY A 135 6.43 -8.87 0.83
CA GLY A 135 7.54 -9.04 -0.10
C GLY A 135 8.70 -9.84 0.47
N VAL A 136 9.66 -10.07 -0.43
CA VAL A 136 10.95 -10.73 -0.21
C VAL A 136 11.97 -10.07 -1.15
N ASP A 137 13.25 -10.13 -0.79
CA ASP A 137 14.31 -9.47 -1.55
C ASP A 137 14.56 -10.13 -2.91
N GLU A 138 15.30 -9.44 -3.77
CA GLU A 138 15.55 -9.82 -5.16
C GLU A 138 16.20 -11.21 -5.33
N SER A 139 16.91 -11.71 -4.31
CA SER A 139 17.50 -13.05 -4.35
C SER A 139 16.47 -14.17 -4.23
N SER A 140 15.20 -13.85 -3.97
CA SER A 140 14.14 -14.84 -3.81
C SER A 140 12.79 -14.39 -4.36
N PHE A 141 11.87 -15.34 -4.55
CA PHE A 141 10.50 -15.08 -4.97
C PHE A 141 9.53 -16.12 -4.40
N PHE A 142 8.25 -15.76 -4.32
CA PHE A 142 7.17 -16.69 -3.99
C PHE A 142 6.69 -17.40 -5.26
N ASN A 143 6.35 -18.69 -5.17
CA ASN A 143 5.70 -19.37 -6.29
C ASN A 143 4.34 -18.72 -6.63
N ALA A 144 3.97 -18.75 -7.90
CA ALA A 144 2.63 -18.36 -8.33
C ALA A 144 1.58 -19.27 -7.69
N GLN A 145 0.43 -18.69 -7.36
CA GLN A 145 -0.74 -19.51 -7.03
C GLN A 145 -1.20 -20.22 -8.32
N PRO A 146 -1.63 -21.51 -8.25
CA PRO A 146 -2.25 -22.18 -9.38
C PRO A 146 -3.39 -21.31 -9.95
N GLY A 147 -3.32 -20.95 -11.23
CA GLY A 147 -4.30 -20.09 -11.90
C GLY A 147 -3.95 -18.60 -11.97
N SER A 148 -2.76 -18.18 -11.52
CA SER A 148 -2.26 -16.80 -11.75
C SER A 148 -1.28 -16.76 -12.93
N ASP A 149 -1.63 -16.03 -13.99
CA ASP A 149 -0.81 -15.83 -15.21
C ASP A 149 0.48 -14.99 -14.99
N SER A 150 0.98 -14.85 -13.74
CA SER A 150 2.02 -13.86 -13.43
C SER A 150 3.16 -14.31 -12.51
N GLY A 151 3.54 -15.59 -12.55
CA GLY A 151 4.82 -16.06 -12.02
C GLY A 151 5.75 -16.61 -13.10
N PRO A 152 7.08 -16.62 -12.88
CA PRO A 152 7.96 -17.39 -13.74
C PRO A 152 7.53 -18.86 -13.68
N ASN A 153 7.31 -19.48 -14.85
CA ASN A 153 7.08 -20.92 -14.94
C ASN A 153 8.20 -21.64 -14.17
N VAL A 154 7.85 -22.26 -13.04
CA VAL A 154 8.77 -23.08 -12.26
C VAL A 154 9.30 -24.19 -13.19
N CYS A 155 10.60 -24.44 -13.17
CA CYS A 155 11.24 -25.49 -13.97
C CYS A 155 10.51 -26.83 -13.77
N VAL A 156 9.75 -27.25 -14.79
CA VAL A 156 9.18 -28.58 -14.89
C VAL A 156 10.28 -29.66 -14.89
N GLU A 157 11.51 -29.29 -15.30
CA GLU A 157 12.69 -30.17 -15.28
C GLU A 157 13.14 -30.61 -13.87
N CYS A 158 12.83 -29.84 -12.82
CA CYS A 158 13.13 -30.26 -11.44
C CYS A 158 12.16 -31.33 -10.93
N MET A 159 10.98 -31.48 -11.56
CA MET A 159 10.01 -32.51 -11.17
C MET A 159 10.37 -33.90 -11.69
N GLY A 160 11.22 -34.01 -12.72
CA GLY A 160 11.53 -35.28 -13.40
C GLY A 160 12.91 -35.89 -13.10
N THR A 161 13.84 -35.15 -12.49
CA THR A 161 15.26 -35.57 -12.42
C THR A 161 15.70 -36.12 -11.06
N GLY A 162 14.84 -36.13 -10.03
CA GLY A 162 15.20 -36.65 -8.70
C GLY A 162 16.34 -35.89 -7.99
N ALA A 163 16.86 -34.81 -8.57
CA ALA A 163 18.00 -34.06 -8.04
C ALA A 163 17.63 -33.10 -6.89
N CYS A 164 16.34 -32.86 -6.65
CA CYS A 164 15.83 -32.10 -5.50
C CYS A 164 15.05 -33.00 -4.54
N ASN A 165 15.69 -34.07 -4.05
CA ASN A 165 15.15 -34.94 -2.99
C ASN A 165 15.25 -34.26 -1.61
N HIS A 166 14.44 -33.22 -1.38
CA HIS A 166 14.24 -32.62 -0.04
C HIS A 166 12.79 -32.73 0.46
N GLY A 167 11.97 -33.63 -0.11
CA GLY A 167 10.64 -33.94 0.42
C GLY A 167 9.69 -32.73 0.53
N VAL A 168 9.92 -31.67 -0.26
CA VAL A 168 9.09 -30.46 -0.25
C VAL A 168 8.00 -30.62 -1.30
N ASP A 169 6.74 -30.64 -0.88
CA ASP A 169 5.58 -30.63 -1.79
C ASP A 169 5.51 -29.29 -2.53
N THR A 170 5.99 -29.29 -3.77
CA THR A 170 6.07 -28.14 -4.67
C THR A 170 4.71 -27.62 -5.15
N ARG A 171 3.61 -28.32 -4.82
CA ARG A 171 2.24 -27.91 -5.13
C ARG A 171 1.64 -26.93 -4.11
N THR A 172 2.33 -26.69 -3.00
CA THR A 172 1.91 -25.68 -2.03
C THR A 172 2.46 -24.32 -2.43
N THR A 173 1.61 -23.30 -2.41
CA THR A 173 1.93 -21.91 -2.76
C THR A 173 2.76 -21.18 -1.70
N GLN A 174 3.55 -21.96 -0.95
CA GLN A 174 3.99 -21.67 0.41
C GLN A 174 5.52 -21.69 0.53
N VAL A 175 6.22 -21.86 -0.59
CA VAL A 175 7.66 -22.06 -0.66
C VAL A 175 8.31 -20.86 -1.34
N ILE A 176 9.37 -20.34 -0.71
CA ILE A 176 10.22 -19.30 -1.27
C ILE A 176 11.30 -20.00 -2.11
N PHE A 177 11.55 -19.49 -3.31
CA PHE A 177 12.53 -20.02 -4.24
C PHE A 177 13.68 -19.05 -4.42
N ASP A 178 14.89 -19.57 -4.64
CA ASP A 178 16.04 -18.77 -5.02
C ASP A 178 15.88 -18.27 -6.47
N SER A 179 16.08 -16.98 -6.66
CA SER A 179 15.86 -16.33 -7.95
C SER A 179 16.80 -16.82 -9.06
N LYS A 180 17.97 -17.36 -8.72
CA LYS A 180 18.96 -17.85 -9.69
C LYS A 180 18.80 -19.35 -9.95
N SER A 181 18.82 -20.17 -8.89
CA SER A 181 18.77 -21.62 -9.04
C SER A 181 17.37 -22.14 -9.34
N LYS A 182 16.33 -21.34 -9.07
CA LYS A 182 14.91 -21.75 -9.17
C LYS A 182 14.56 -22.94 -8.27
N CYS A 183 15.38 -23.22 -7.26
CA CYS A 183 15.13 -24.23 -6.25
C CYS A 183 14.56 -23.60 -4.96
N PRO A 184 13.82 -24.36 -4.13
CA PRO A 184 13.41 -23.92 -2.80
C PRO A 184 14.61 -23.43 -1.97
N VAL A 185 14.45 -22.30 -1.27
CA VAL A 185 15.47 -21.83 -0.32
C VAL A 185 15.43 -22.66 0.97
N PRO A 186 16.56 -22.80 1.69
CA PRO A 186 16.58 -23.40 3.03
C PRO A 186 15.59 -22.70 3.98
N LYS A 187 14.98 -23.46 4.91
CA LYS A 187 13.98 -22.93 5.87
C LYS A 187 14.54 -21.84 6.78
N ASP A 188 15.84 -21.86 7.04
CA ASP A 188 16.59 -20.92 7.86
C ASP A 188 17.18 -19.73 7.07
N ARG A 189 16.88 -19.63 5.76
CA ARG A 189 17.27 -18.50 4.90
C ARG A 189 16.84 -17.16 5.48
N TYR A 190 15.67 -17.13 6.12
CA TYR A 190 15.10 -15.97 6.79
C TYR A 190 14.74 -16.32 8.24
N SER A 191 15.09 -15.44 9.17
CA SER A 191 14.63 -15.51 10.57
C SER A 191 13.21 -14.96 10.72
N CYS A 192 12.85 -13.98 9.88
CA CYS A 192 11.49 -13.48 9.77
C CYS A 192 10.58 -14.46 8.97
N ARG A 193 9.29 -14.13 8.86
CA ARG A 193 8.32 -14.85 8.02
C ARG A 193 7.89 -13.99 6.83
N PRO A 194 8.65 -14.01 5.71
CA PRO A 194 8.26 -13.27 4.52
C PRO A 194 6.90 -13.72 4.01
N ARG A 195 6.15 -12.78 3.43
CA ARG A 195 4.81 -13.03 2.92
C ARG A 195 4.60 -12.37 1.56
N PRO A 196 3.90 -13.03 0.64
CA PRO A 196 3.67 -12.49 -0.70
C PRO A 196 2.90 -11.18 -0.63
N ILE A 197 3.02 -10.35 -1.65
CA ILE A 197 2.22 -9.14 -1.77
C ILE A 197 0.81 -9.60 -2.19
N PRO A 198 -0.25 -9.23 -1.46
CA PRO A 198 -1.62 -9.60 -1.81
C PRO A 198 -2.03 -8.93 -3.12
N ASP A 199 -2.91 -9.56 -3.86
CA ASP A 199 -3.26 -9.21 -5.24
C ASP A 199 -3.72 -7.75 -5.39
N GLY A 200 -4.51 -7.23 -4.45
CA GLY A 200 -4.90 -5.83 -4.46
C GLY A 200 -3.72 -4.85 -4.41
N LEU A 201 -2.68 -5.17 -3.64
CA LEU A 201 -1.44 -4.39 -3.60
C LEU A 201 -0.52 -4.71 -4.80
N MET A 202 -0.58 -5.93 -5.34
CA MET A 202 0.12 -6.29 -6.58
C MET A 202 -0.42 -5.53 -7.79
N PHE A 203 -1.72 -5.26 -7.85
CA PHE A 203 -2.32 -4.45 -8.90
C PHE A 203 -1.73 -3.03 -8.89
N LEU A 204 -1.77 -2.36 -7.73
CA LEU A 204 -1.18 -1.03 -7.56
C LEU A 204 0.32 -1.02 -7.86
N LYS A 205 1.05 -2.07 -7.46
CA LYS A 205 2.46 -2.26 -7.80
C LYS A 205 2.66 -2.30 -9.31
N LYS A 206 1.93 -3.16 -10.05
CA LYS A 206 2.05 -3.29 -11.51
C LYS A 206 1.76 -1.96 -12.22
N MET A 207 0.71 -1.24 -11.82
CA MET A 207 0.44 0.11 -12.32
C MET A 207 1.63 1.05 -12.09
N THR A 208 2.21 1.02 -10.89
CA THR A 208 3.37 1.85 -10.54
C THR A 208 4.58 1.53 -11.40
N GLU A 209 4.87 0.24 -11.62
CA GLU A 209 5.99 -0.21 -12.44
C GLU A 209 5.83 0.27 -13.88
N ALA A 210 4.62 0.16 -14.44
CA ALA A 210 4.29 0.69 -15.77
C ALA A 210 4.50 2.21 -15.86
N SER A 211 4.03 2.97 -14.87
CA SER A 211 4.12 4.44 -14.87
C SER A 211 5.51 4.99 -14.53
N THR A 212 6.42 4.18 -13.97
CA THR A 212 7.73 4.67 -13.48
C THR A 212 8.92 4.02 -14.16
N ALA A 213 8.69 2.96 -14.94
CA ALA A 213 9.73 2.10 -15.51
C ALA A 213 10.72 1.60 -14.44
N GLN A 214 10.23 1.34 -13.22
CA GLN A 214 10.97 0.77 -12.11
C GLN A 214 10.37 -0.58 -11.74
N THR A 215 11.12 -1.40 -11.00
CA THR A 215 10.59 -2.62 -10.39
C THR A 215 10.65 -2.56 -8.89
N TYR A 216 9.70 -3.25 -8.25
CA TYR A 216 9.60 -3.33 -6.79
C TYR A 216 9.42 -4.79 -6.37
N ASN A 217 9.82 -5.13 -5.14
CA ASN A 217 9.62 -6.46 -4.57
C ASN A 217 9.16 -6.41 -3.10
N PHE A 218 9.06 -5.20 -2.53
CA PHE A 218 8.51 -4.94 -1.20
C PHE A 218 7.38 -3.91 -1.24
N CYS A 219 6.39 -4.12 -0.38
CA CYS A 219 5.28 -3.22 -0.13
C CYS A 219 5.13 -2.98 1.37
N LEU A 220 5.36 -1.76 1.84
CA LEU A 220 5.10 -1.35 3.22
C LEU A 220 3.88 -0.44 3.26
N VAL A 221 2.86 -0.86 4.00
CA VAL A 221 1.66 -0.07 4.28
C VAL A 221 1.78 0.52 5.67
N ASN A 222 1.61 1.84 5.76
CA ASN A 222 1.50 2.55 7.04
C ASN A 222 0.09 3.10 7.16
N TYR A 223 -0.59 2.81 8.27
CA TYR A 223 -1.87 3.40 8.63
C TYR A 223 -1.70 4.34 9.81
N TYR A 224 -1.99 5.61 9.56
CA TYR A 224 -2.07 6.67 10.56
C TYR A 224 -3.55 6.77 10.93
N ALA A 225 -3.93 6.26 12.10
CA ALA A 225 -5.33 6.19 12.50
C ALA A 225 -5.94 7.59 12.69
N ASP A 226 -5.12 8.52 13.17
CA ASP A 226 -5.50 9.91 13.37
C ASP A 226 -4.30 10.88 13.20
N GLY A 227 -4.51 12.13 13.59
CA GLY A 227 -3.49 13.17 13.60
C GLY A 227 -2.43 13.04 14.70
N ASN A 228 -2.63 12.17 15.69
CA ASN A 228 -1.63 11.89 16.73
C ASN A 228 -0.57 10.88 16.24
N ASP A 229 -0.92 10.05 15.26
CA ASP A 229 0.02 9.19 14.58
C ASP A 229 0.98 9.99 13.66
N SER A 230 2.23 9.57 13.59
CA SER A 230 3.32 10.31 12.92
C SER A 230 4.50 9.40 12.54
N ILE A 231 5.48 9.97 11.84
CA ILE A 231 6.81 9.40 11.70
C ILE A 231 7.82 10.55 11.74
N SER A 232 8.78 10.46 12.67
CA SER A 232 9.84 11.46 12.81
C SER A 232 10.74 11.51 11.58
N TYR A 233 11.55 12.57 11.48
CA TYR A 233 12.53 12.71 10.41
C TYR A 233 13.45 11.48 10.30
N HIS A 234 13.45 10.86 9.14
CA HIS A 234 14.26 9.70 8.79
C HIS A 234 14.59 9.69 7.30
N SER A 235 15.47 8.79 6.86
CA SER A 235 15.79 8.57 5.45
C SER A 235 15.72 7.08 5.15
N ASP A 236 15.20 6.71 3.98
CA ASP A 236 15.30 5.35 3.43
C ASP A 236 16.72 5.09 2.86
N ASP A 237 17.76 5.37 3.65
CA ASP A 237 19.18 5.27 3.28
C ASP A 237 19.74 3.90 3.70
N GLU A 238 19.09 2.86 3.19
CA GLU A 238 19.33 1.49 3.57
C GLU A 238 20.21 0.83 2.50
N ARG A 239 21.38 0.30 2.90
CA ARG A 239 22.35 -0.30 1.97
C ARG A 239 21.75 -1.43 1.12
N PHE A 240 20.75 -2.11 1.65
CA PHE A 240 20.07 -3.20 0.95
C PHE A 240 19.10 -2.73 -0.14
N LEU A 241 18.88 -1.43 -0.33
CA LEU A 241 18.04 -0.88 -1.40
C LEU A 241 18.80 -0.67 -2.73
N GLY A 242 20.12 -0.88 -2.75
CA GLY A 242 20.97 -0.63 -3.92
C GLY A 242 21.38 0.84 -4.07
N ALA A 243 22.09 1.16 -5.17
CA ALA A 243 22.76 2.45 -5.33
C ALA A 243 21.81 3.63 -5.65
N ASN A 244 20.69 3.37 -6.31
CA ASN A 244 19.74 4.38 -6.77
C ASN A 244 18.30 3.90 -6.57
N PRO A 245 17.85 3.66 -5.34
CA PRO A 245 16.54 3.08 -5.14
C PRO A 245 15.45 4.06 -5.56
N ALA A 246 14.49 3.56 -6.33
CA ALA A 246 13.20 4.22 -6.50
C ALA A 246 12.26 3.79 -5.36
N ILE A 247 11.53 4.75 -4.80
CA ILE A 247 10.48 4.47 -3.81
C ILE A 247 9.23 5.21 -4.28
N ALA A 248 8.16 4.47 -4.55
CA ALA A 248 6.87 5.03 -4.90
C ALA A 248 5.95 4.98 -3.69
N SER A 249 5.29 6.11 -3.37
CA SER A 249 4.49 6.28 -2.17
C SER A 249 3.10 6.80 -2.51
N PHE A 250 2.07 5.96 -2.35
CA PHE A 250 0.67 6.35 -2.49
C PHE A 250 0.14 6.93 -1.19
N SER A 251 -0.74 7.92 -1.29
CA SER A 251 -1.49 8.48 -0.17
C SER A 251 -2.98 8.28 -0.38
N LEU A 252 -3.67 7.75 0.63
CA LEU A 252 -5.09 7.47 0.60
C LEU A 252 -5.75 7.96 1.89
N GLY A 253 -6.94 8.54 1.79
CA GLY A 253 -7.68 9.11 2.92
C GLY A 253 -7.23 10.53 3.25
N THR A 254 -7.19 10.87 4.53
CA THR A 254 -6.95 12.25 5.00
C THR A 254 -5.60 12.79 4.52
N ASN A 255 -5.58 14.02 4.02
CA ASN A 255 -4.33 14.64 3.59
C ASN A 255 -3.37 14.91 4.75
N ARG A 256 -2.07 14.75 4.48
CA ARG A 256 -1.02 14.99 5.47
C ARG A 256 0.16 15.70 4.82
N ASP A 257 0.81 16.54 5.62
CA ASP A 257 2.03 17.20 5.22
C ASP A 257 3.19 16.20 5.25
N PHE A 258 3.86 16.06 4.11
CA PHE A 258 5.15 15.42 3.96
C PHE A 258 6.22 16.49 4.05
N LEU A 259 6.99 16.46 5.15
CA LEU A 259 8.03 17.45 5.38
C LEU A 259 9.39 16.86 5.06
N MET A 260 10.23 17.62 4.37
CA MET A 260 11.59 17.24 4.03
C MET A 260 12.59 18.30 4.48
N LYS A 261 13.75 17.87 4.95
CA LYS A 261 14.88 18.75 5.25
C LYS A 261 16.20 18.08 4.93
N HIS A 262 17.22 18.86 4.63
CA HIS A 262 18.55 18.34 4.38
C HIS A 262 19.16 17.77 5.68
N LYS A 263 19.98 16.73 5.57
CA LYS A 263 20.77 16.22 6.70
C LYS A 263 21.84 17.25 7.08
N PRO A 264 22.11 17.46 8.38
CA PRO A 264 23.18 18.37 8.80
C PRO A 264 24.54 17.89 8.29
N ASP A 265 25.38 18.82 7.82
CA ASP A 265 26.70 18.47 7.28
C ASP A 265 27.68 18.16 8.42
N LYS A 266 28.06 16.89 8.59
CA LYS A 266 28.90 16.45 9.72
C LYS A 266 30.30 17.08 9.74
N LYS A 267 30.73 17.71 8.64
CA LYS A 267 32.09 18.26 8.46
C LYS A 267 32.17 19.78 8.64
N LYS A 268 31.05 20.50 8.81
CA LYS A 268 31.07 21.95 9.02
C LYS A 268 30.75 22.28 10.48
N PRO A 269 31.56 23.11 11.16
CA PRO A 269 31.19 23.60 12.49
C PRO A 269 29.90 24.42 12.36
N ALA A 270 29.00 24.24 13.33
CA ALA A 270 27.61 24.74 13.37
C ALA A 270 27.42 26.27 13.19
N LYS A 271 28.51 27.03 13.02
CA LYS A 271 28.53 28.50 12.84
C LYS A 271 28.78 28.96 11.40
N THR A 272 29.01 28.04 10.45
CA THR A 272 29.40 28.39 9.06
C THR A 272 28.56 27.69 7.99
N GLU A 273 27.38 27.17 8.36
CA GLU A 273 26.40 26.77 7.35
C GLU A 273 25.76 28.05 6.80
N ASN A 274 26.12 28.41 5.57
CA ASN A 274 25.28 29.26 4.74
C ASN A 274 23.93 28.55 4.61
N VAL A 275 23.01 29.01 5.46
CA VAL A 275 21.55 28.94 5.47
C VAL A 275 20.96 28.60 4.09
N LEU A 276 21.02 27.32 3.69
CA LEU A 276 19.97 26.77 2.83
C LEU A 276 18.74 26.65 3.73
N LYS A 277 18.10 27.80 3.96
CA LYS A 277 16.86 28.06 4.71
C LYS A 277 16.41 26.90 5.62
N ASP A 278 16.55 27.07 6.94
CA ASP A 278 16.08 26.17 8.02
C ASP A 278 14.61 25.72 7.95
N LYS A 279 13.83 26.19 6.97
CA LYS A 279 12.44 25.82 6.78
C LYS A 279 12.36 24.49 6.01
N PRO A 280 11.76 23.44 6.59
CA PRO A 280 11.50 22.21 5.86
C PRO A 280 10.67 22.48 4.61
N LEU A 281 11.03 21.82 3.50
CA LEU A 281 10.16 21.72 2.34
C LEU A 281 8.89 20.98 2.76
N LYS A 282 7.73 21.54 2.44
CA LYS A 282 6.43 20.96 2.75
C LYS A 282 5.72 20.61 1.46
N LEU A 283 5.32 19.35 1.34
CA LEU A 283 4.41 18.86 0.31
C LEU A 283 3.16 18.32 0.98
N THR A 284 1.98 18.88 0.67
CA THR A 284 0.72 18.30 1.14
C THR A 284 0.34 17.16 0.20
N LEU A 285 0.20 15.95 0.75
CA LEU A 285 -0.18 14.76 -0.01
C LEU A 285 -1.67 14.50 0.19
N ASP A 286 -2.44 14.65 -0.88
CA ASP A 286 -3.89 14.41 -0.88
C ASP A 286 -4.23 12.94 -1.16
N SER A 287 -5.49 12.57 -0.96
CA SER A 287 -5.96 11.22 -1.31
C SER A 287 -5.84 10.99 -2.82
N GLY A 288 -5.29 9.84 -3.18
CA GLY A 288 -5.03 9.44 -4.57
C GLY A 288 -3.69 9.93 -5.13
N ASP A 289 -2.91 10.72 -4.38
CA ASP A 289 -1.58 11.15 -4.82
C ASP A 289 -0.57 10.00 -4.79
N MET A 290 0.37 10.02 -5.74
CA MET A 290 1.58 9.20 -5.71
C MET A 290 2.82 10.10 -5.72
N LEU A 291 3.73 9.89 -4.77
CA LEU A 291 5.04 10.52 -4.72
C LEU A 291 6.11 9.49 -5.08
N LEU A 292 6.84 9.74 -6.17
CA LEU A 292 8.00 8.95 -6.58
C LEU A 292 9.28 9.64 -6.13
N MET A 293 10.06 8.97 -5.28
CA MET A 293 11.34 9.44 -4.77
C MET A 293 12.47 8.64 -5.44
N ARG A 294 13.40 9.29 -6.14
CA ARG A 294 14.48 8.63 -6.90
C ARG A 294 15.87 9.21 -6.58
N GLY A 295 16.88 8.59 -7.18
CA GLY A 295 18.24 9.09 -7.27
C GLY A 295 19.17 8.71 -6.10
N ALA A 296 20.48 8.74 -6.38
CA ALA A 296 21.60 8.42 -5.47
C ALA A 296 21.63 9.23 -4.17
N LYS A 297 20.76 10.24 -4.05
CA LYS A 297 20.94 11.37 -3.16
C LYS A 297 19.91 11.42 -2.02
N LYS A 298 19.08 10.39 -1.87
CA LYS A 298 18.26 10.14 -0.66
C LYS A 298 19.08 10.14 0.63
N ALA A 299 20.36 9.80 0.53
CA ALA A 299 21.32 9.88 1.62
C ALA A 299 21.47 11.28 2.22
N LYS A 300 21.00 12.35 1.56
CA LYS A 300 21.14 13.74 2.02
C LYS A 300 19.86 14.38 2.55
N TRP A 301 18.70 13.74 2.40
CA TRP A 301 17.42 14.29 2.83
C TRP A 301 16.78 13.41 3.92
N LEU A 302 16.16 14.07 4.89
CA LEU A 302 15.28 13.45 5.86
C LEU A 302 13.84 13.82 5.52
N HIS A 303 12.91 12.91 5.73
CA HIS A 303 11.48 13.17 5.58
C HIS A 303 10.66 12.69 6.78
N SER A 304 9.49 13.30 6.98
CA SER A 304 8.62 13.02 8.12
C SER A 304 7.14 13.27 7.79
N ILE A 305 6.26 12.66 8.58
CA ILE A 305 4.83 13.00 8.67
C ILE A 305 4.59 13.50 10.10
N PRO A 306 4.45 14.81 10.33
CA PRO A 306 4.27 15.38 11.66
C PRO A 306 2.86 15.12 12.19
N LYS A 307 2.69 15.19 13.51
CA LYS A 307 1.36 15.18 14.13
C LYS A 307 0.55 16.40 13.68
N ARG A 308 -0.77 16.25 13.57
CA ARG A 308 -1.73 17.29 13.17
C ARG A 308 -2.89 17.31 14.16
N LYS A 309 -3.34 18.52 14.54
CA LYS A 309 -4.55 18.71 15.34
C LYS A 309 -5.64 19.37 14.48
N GLY A 310 -6.89 19.01 14.72
CA GLY A 310 -8.07 19.63 14.11
C GLY A 310 -8.35 19.23 12.65
N GLY A 311 -9.51 19.68 12.15
CA GLY A 311 -10.01 19.34 10.82
C GLY A 311 -10.34 17.85 10.67
N GLU A 312 -10.03 17.28 9.51
CA GLU A 312 -10.25 15.85 9.19
C GLU A 312 -9.24 14.91 9.86
N SER A 313 -8.51 15.35 10.88
CA SER A 313 -7.45 14.56 11.51
C SER A 313 -7.91 13.23 12.13
N GLY A 314 -9.22 12.99 12.27
CA GLY A 314 -9.77 11.72 12.77
C GLY A 314 -10.11 10.68 11.70
N ASN A 315 -10.01 11.00 10.40
CA ASN A 315 -10.52 10.14 9.33
C ASN A 315 -9.52 9.06 8.85
N GLY A 316 -8.28 9.10 9.36
CA GLY A 316 -7.21 8.16 9.04
C GLY A 316 -6.55 8.41 7.68
N ARG A 317 -5.33 7.90 7.51
CA ARG A 317 -4.55 7.94 6.27
C ARG A 317 -3.80 6.63 6.07
N ILE A 318 -3.90 6.05 4.88
CA ILE A 318 -3.05 4.94 4.45
C ILE A 318 -1.94 5.48 3.54
N ASN A 319 -0.74 4.96 3.74
CA ASN A 319 0.42 5.21 2.90
C ASN A 319 1.02 3.89 2.44
N ILE A 320 1.01 3.64 1.14
CA ILE A 320 1.56 2.41 0.53
C ILE A 320 2.89 2.78 -0.12
N THR A 321 3.98 2.14 0.32
CA THR A 321 5.33 2.40 -0.19
C THR A 321 5.90 1.16 -0.84
N PHE A 322 6.15 1.25 -2.15
CA PHE A 322 6.83 0.21 -2.91
C PHE A 322 8.33 0.46 -2.93
N ARG A 323 9.11 -0.59 -2.67
CA ARG A 323 10.57 -0.58 -2.58
C ARG A 323 11.18 -1.81 -3.24
N LYS A 324 12.49 -1.76 -3.48
CA LYS A 324 13.27 -2.88 -3.99
C LYS A 324 14.40 -3.24 -3.02
N ALA A 325 14.23 -4.33 -2.27
CA ALA A 325 15.30 -4.89 -1.44
C ALA A 325 16.15 -5.85 -2.28
N MET A 326 17.47 -5.74 -2.18
CA MET A 326 18.41 -6.45 -3.04
C MET A 326 18.96 -7.73 -2.41
N VAL A 327 18.93 -7.82 -1.07
CA VAL A 327 19.58 -8.90 -0.32
C VAL A 327 18.73 -9.34 0.89
N PRO A 328 18.94 -10.56 1.44
CA PRO A 328 18.17 -11.08 2.56
C PRO A 328 18.15 -10.19 3.80
N GLY A 329 19.26 -9.49 4.08
CA GLY A 329 19.30 -8.52 5.19
C GLY A 329 18.29 -7.38 5.05
N GLY A 330 17.85 -7.05 3.82
CA GLY A 330 16.77 -6.09 3.59
C GLY A 330 15.40 -6.64 3.95
N THR A 331 15.15 -7.91 3.62
CA THR A 331 13.97 -8.64 4.09
C THR A 331 13.90 -8.62 5.61
N GLU A 332 14.97 -9.07 6.29
CA GLU A 332 15.02 -9.08 7.75
C GLU A 332 14.77 -7.69 8.37
N ASN A 333 15.38 -6.65 7.80
CA ASN A 333 15.23 -5.30 8.29
C ASN A 333 13.77 -4.82 8.19
N TYR A 334 13.12 -5.01 7.03
CA TYR A 334 11.75 -4.59 6.84
C TYR A 334 10.78 -5.27 7.79
N TYR A 335 10.90 -6.58 7.99
CA TYR A 335 10.04 -7.30 8.93
C TYR A 335 10.34 -6.92 10.38
N LYS A 336 11.61 -6.77 10.76
CA LYS A 336 11.98 -6.38 12.13
C LYS A 336 11.38 -5.03 12.55
N TYR A 337 11.44 -4.02 11.68
CA TYR A 337 11.02 -2.65 12.03
C TYR A 337 9.57 -2.30 11.66
N ASN A 338 8.84 -3.18 10.95
CA ASN A 338 7.45 -2.94 10.54
C ASN A 338 6.46 -4.04 10.96
N VAL A 339 6.95 -5.12 11.58
CA VAL A 339 6.14 -6.12 12.29
C VAL A 339 6.57 -6.15 13.76
N GLY A 340 7.87 -6.36 13.99
CA GLY A 340 8.45 -6.39 15.33
C GLY A 340 7.82 -7.45 16.22
N GLU A 341 7.75 -7.16 17.53
CA GLU A 341 7.19 -8.07 18.54
C GLU A 341 5.76 -7.67 18.97
N GLY A 342 5.18 -6.67 18.30
CA GLY A 342 3.86 -6.14 18.63
C GLY A 342 2.72 -7.08 18.22
N GLY A 343 1.59 -6.99 18.92
CA GLY A 343 0.36 -7.68 18.55
C GLY A 343 -0.25 -7.16 17.24
N THR A 344 -1.17 -7.96 16.70
CA THR A 344 -1.88 -7.67 15.45
C THR A 344 -3.19 -6.96 15.71
N PHE A 345 -3.57 -6.05 14.82
CA PHE A 345 -4.74 -5.19 14.91
C PHE A 345 -5.49 -5.14 13.58
N LYS A 346 -6.79 -4.85 13.67
CA LYS A 346 -7.66 -4.55 12.52
C LYS A 346 -8.49 -3.31 12.78
N TRP A 347 -8.93 -2.68 11.71
CA TRP A 347 -9.93 -1.64 11.82
C TRP A 347 -11.31 -2.24 12.12
N SER A 348 -12.00 -1.70 13.12
CA SER A 348 -13.41 -1.99 13.40
C SER A 348 -14.27 -0.87 12.86
N ARG A 349 -15.13 -1.15 11.86
CA ARG A 349 -16.11 -0.19 11.38
C ARG A 349 -17.12 0.20 12.47
N LYS A 350 -17.48 -0.76 13.33
CA LYS A 350 -18.41 -0.56 14.44
C LYS A 350 -17.84 0.40 15.48
N ASP A 351 -16.60 0.17 15.90
CA ASP A 351 -15.97 0.91 17.00
C ASP A 351 -15.20 2.14 16.51
N LYS A 352 -15.03 2.27 15.18
CA LYS A 352 -14.28 3.34 14.50
C LYS A 352 -12.87 3.51 15.04
N ASN A 353 -12.22 2.39 15.37
CA ASN A 353 -10.86 2.36 15.88
C ASN A 353 -10.13 1.07 15.47
N MET A 354 -8.84 1.02 15.76
CA MET A 354 -8.05 -0.21 15.62
C MET A 354 -8.24 -1.07 16.88
N ILE A 355 -8.71 -2.30 16.70
CA ILE A 355 -8.89 -3.28 17.75
C ILE A 355 -7.87 -4.42 17.60
N PRO A 356 -7.43 -5.07 18.69
CA PRO A 356 -6.63 -6.29 18.60
C PRO A 356 -7.32 -7.32 17.71
N TRP A 357 -6.57 -7.93 16.79
CA TRP A 357 -7.04 -9.02 15.95
C TRP A 357 -6.46 -10.31 16.49
N THR A 358 -7.18 -10.87 17.46
CA THR A 358 -6.90 -12.22 17.99
C THR A 358 -7.59 -13.24 17.08
N SER A 359 -6.84 -14.28 16.71
CA SER A 359 -7.33 -15.45 15.97
C SER A 359 -8.21 -16.33 16.83
#